data_AF-A0A139WX52-F1
#
_entry.id   AF-A0A139WX52-F1
#
_cell.length_a   1.000
_cell.length_b   1.000
_cell.length_c   1.000
_cell.angle_alpha   90.00
_cell.angle_beta   90.00
_cell.angle_gamma   90.00
#
_symmetry.space_group_name_H-M   'P 1'
#
loop_
_entity.id
_entity.type
_entity.pdbx_description
1 polymer ?
#
loop_
_entity_poly.entity_id
_entity_poly.type
_entity_poly.pdbx_seq_one_letter_code
_entity_poly.pdbx_strand_id
1 'polypeptide(L)' 'MPLVTIPRRYVVSENEESLVLDLPESILVSWQRDYGKVAKAKGILQHQKEAMLAHLDTVREEWE' A
#
# COMPACT_ATOMS: atom_id res chain seq x y z
N MET A 1 10.14 11.94 4.96
CA MET A 1 8.84 11.41 5.40
C MET A 1 7.74 12.25 4.78
N PRO A 2 6.64 11.67 4.29
CA PRO A 2 5.51 12.45 3.81
C PRO A 2 4.85 13.18 5.00
N LEU A 3 4.65 14.49 4.87
CA LEU A 3 3.89 15.29 5.83
C LEU A 3 2.44 15.32 5.35
N VAL A 4 1.51 14.93 6.22
CA VAL A 4 0.08 14.92 5.92
C VAL A 4 -0.60 15.98 6.77
N THR A 5 -1.28 16.92 6.14
CA THR A 5 -2.01 18.00 6.84
C THR A 5 -3.47 17.59 7.02
N ILE A 6 -3.96 17.62 8.26
CA ILE A 6 -5.33 17.21 8.58
C ILE A 6 -6.06 18.40 9.23
N PRO A 7 -7.24 18.78 8.72
CA PRO A 7 -8.05 19.82 9.36
C PRO A 7 -8.39 19.46 10.81
N ARG A 8 -8.15 20.38 11.74
CA ARG A 8 -8.38 20.19 13.19
C ARG A 8 -9.78 19.72 13.55
N ARG A 9 -10.80 20.08 12.76
CA ARG A 9 -12.19 19.67 12.96
C ARG A 9 -12.41 18.15 12.91
N TYR A 10 -11.48 17.41 12.32
CA TYR A 10 -11.53 15.95 12.25
C TYR A 10 -10.71 15.30 13.37
N VAL A 11 -10.02 16.06 14.23
CA VAL A 11 -9.24 15.50 15.33
C VAL A 11 -10.13 15.36 16.55
N VAL A 12 -10.35 14.13 16.99
CA VAL A 12 -11.14 13.80 18.18
C VAL A 12 -10.26 13.78 19.43
N SER A 13 -9.09 13.17 19.31
CA SER A 13 -8.08 13.17 20.38
C SER A 13 -6.68 13.01 19.81
N GLU A 14 -5.71 13.64 20.47
CA GLU A 14 -4.29 13.58 20.12
C GLU A 14 -3.49 13.32 21.40
N ASN A 15 -2.53 12.41 21.35
CA ASN A 15 -1.51 12.21 22.37
C ASN A 15 -0.15 11.92 21.71
N GLU A 16 0.88 11.61 22.50
CA GLU A 16 2.24 11.40 21.98
C GLU A 16 2.37 10.18 21.04
N GLU A 17 1.48 9.19 21.14
CA GLU A 17 1.58 7.93 20.39
C GLU A 17 0.50 7.76 19.32
N SER A 18 -0.58 8.54 19.38
CA SER A 18 -1.78 8.30 18.57
C SER A 18 -2.59 9.56 18.28
N LEU A 19 -3.23 9.54 17.11
CA LEU A 19 -4.16 10.56 16.65
C LEU A 19 -5.48 9.86 16.27
N VAL A 20 -6.56 10.19 16.97
CA VAL A 20 -7.91 9.68 16.68
C VAL A 20 -8.64 10.71 15.85
N LEU A 21 -9.12 10.27 14.69
CA LEU A 21 -9.77 11.12 13.71
C LEU A 21 -11.22 10.69 13.47
N ASP A 22 -12.13 11.64 13.42
CA ASP A 22 -13.50 11.47 12.94
C ASP A 22 -13.57 11.98 11.50
N LEU A 23 -13.34 11.08 10.55
CA LEU A 23 -13.30 11.39 9.13
C LEU A 23 -14.62 11.05 8.45
N PRO A 24 -15.17 11.93 7.60
CA PRO A 24 -16.30 11.59 6.75
C PRO A 24 -15.98 10.38 5.86
N GLU A 25 -16.98 9.53 5.67
CA GLU A 25 -16.87 8.30 4.88
C GLU A 25 -16.39 8.56 3.44
N SER A 26 -16.73 9.73 2.88
CA SER A 26 -16.26 10.17 1.55
C SER A 26 -14.73 10.28 1.44
N ILE A 27 -14.04 10.67 2.52
CA ILE A 27 -12.58 10.75 2.56
C ILE A 27 -11.99 9.33 2.62
N LEU A 28 -12.57 8.45 3.45
CA LEU A 28 -12.14 7.05 3.56
C LEU A 28 -12.26 6.32 2.22
N VAL A 29 -13.34 6.53 1.47
CA VAL A 29 -13.54 5.93 0.14
C VAL A 29 -12.45 6.33 -0.85
N SER A 30 -11.99 7.58 -0.81
CA SER A 30 -10.90 8.04 -1.68
C SER A 30 -9.56 7.38 -1.33
N TRP A 31 -9.23 7.32 -0.04
CA TRP A 31 -7.99 6.70 0.43
C TRP A 31 -8.00 5.19 0.19
N GLN A 32 -9.13 4.52 0.43
CA GLN A 32 -9.29 3.08 0.19
C GLN A 32 -9.14 2.74 -1.30
N ARG A 33 -9.66 3.60 -2.19
CA ARG A 33 -9.47 3.45 -3.64
C ARG A 33 -7.99 3.55 -4.03
N ASP A 34 -7.28 4.53 -3.50
CA ASP A 34 -5.87 4.73 -3.84
C ASP A 34 -4.97 3.64 -3.25
N TYR A 35 -5.22 3.22 -2.00
CA TYR A 35 -4.59 2.03 -1.42
C TYR A 35 -4.89 0.76 -2.22
N GLY A 36 -6.12 0.60 -2.71
CA GLY A 36 -6.50 -0.51 -3.57
C GLY A 36 -5.69 -0.57 -4.87
N LYS A 37 -5.40 0.59 -5.49
CA LYS A 37 -4.53 0.65 -6.68
C LYS A 37 -3.11 0.20 -6.37
N VAL A 38 -2.55 0.67 -5.25
CA VAL A 38 -1.19 0.31 -4.80
C VAL A 38 -1.11 -1.19 -4.50
N ALA A 39 -2.10 -1.74 -3.81
CA ALA A 39 -2.17 -3.18 -3.51
C ALA A 39 -2.24 -4.02 -4.80
N LYS A 40 -3.06 -3.61 -5.78
CA LYS A 40 -3.16 -4.28 -7.08
C LYS A 40 -1.83 -4.23 -7.85
N ALA A 41 -1.19 -3.06 -7.91
CA ALA A 41 0.11 -2.92 -8.58
C ALA A 41 1.19 -3.78 -7.92
N LYS A 42 1.23 -3.82 -6.58
CA LYS A 42 2.14 -4.69 -5.83
C LYS A 42 1.92 -6.17 -6.17
N GLY A 43 0.66 -6.62 -6.25
CA GLY A 43 0.33 -8.00 -6.63
C GLY A 43 0.83 -8.37 -8.02
N ILE A 44 0.66 -7.48 -9.01
CA ILE A 44 1.16 -7.69 -10.38
C ILE A 44 2.70 -7.82 -10.39
N LEU A 45 3.40 -6.91 -9.71
CA LEU A 45 4.86 -6.91 -9.65
C LEU A 45 5.39 -8.17 -8.94
N GLN A 46 4.71 -8.61 -7.89
CA GLN A 46 5.09 -9.82 -7.17
C GLN A 46 4.94 -11.07 -8.05
N HIS A 47 3.84 -11.18 -8.78
CA HIS A 47 3.64 -12.28 -9.72
C HIS A 47 4.68 -12.31 -10.83
N GLN A 48 5.03 -11.14 -11.40
CA GLN A 48 6.09 -11.05 -12.40
C GLN A 48 7.45 -11.45 -11.84
N LYS A 49 7.78 -11.03 -10.62
CA LYS A 49 9.02 -11.44 -9.94
C LYS A 49 9.08 -12.96 -9.77
N GLU A 50 7.99 -13.58 -9.32
CA GLU A 50 7.91 -15.03 -9.14
C GLU A 50 8.10 -15.77 -10.47
N ALA A 51 7.47 -15.29 -11.56
CA ALA A 51 7.64 -15.85 -12.89
C ALA A 51 9.08 -15.73 -13.42
N MET A 52 9.73 -14.59 -13.18
CA MET A 52 11.13 -14.38 -13.56
C MET A 52 12.08 -15.31 -12.80
N LEU A 53 11.85 -15.49 -11.49
CA LEU A 53 12.65 -16.41 -10.68
C LEU A 53 12.48 -17.86 -11.14
N ALA A 54 11.25 -18.29 -11.39
CA ALA A 54 10.97 -19.62 -11.91
C ALA A 54 11.67 -19.86 -13.27
N HIS A 55 11.60 -18.88 -14.17
CA HIS A 55 12.30 -18.97 -15.45
C HIS A 55 13.82 -19.06 -15.29
N LEU A 56 14.40 -18.29 -14.35
CA LEU A 56 15.83 -18.31 -14.07
C LEU A 56 16.28 -19.66 -13.50
N ASP A 57 15.48 -20.27 -12.63
CA ASP A 57 15.74 -21.62 -12.12
C ASP A 57 15.68 -22.66 -13.25
N THR A 58 14.69 -22.59 -14.16
CA THR A 58 14.62 -23.47 -15.33
C THR A 58 15.85 -23.34 -16.23
N VAL A 59 16.26 -22.10 -16.54
CA VAL A 59 17.46 -21.86 -17.35
C VAL A 59 18.71 -22.37 -16.65
N ARG A 60 18.82 -22.27 -15.33
CA ARG A 60 19.96 -22.83 -14.59
C ARG A 60 20.01 -24.35 -14.72
N GLU A 61 18.87 -25.03 -14.59
CA GLU A 61 18.78 -26.49 -14.74
C GLU A 61 19.12 -26.97 -16.15
N GLU A 62 18.83 -26.20 -17.19
CA GLU A 62 19.21 -26.51 -18.58
C GLU A 62 20.73 -26.40 -18.84
N TRP A 63 21.46 -25.67 -18.00
CA TRP A 63 22.90 -25.44 -18.13
C TRP A 63 23.77 -26.38 -17.29
N GLU A 64 23.19 -27.10 -16.32
CA GLU A 64 23.84 -28.19 -15.57
C GLU A 64 23.66 -29.55 -16.25
#